data_AF-A0A2I1C1A7-F1
#
_entry.id   AF-A0A2I1C1A7-F1
#
_cell.length_a   1.000
_cell.length_b   1.000
_cell.length_c   1.000
_cell.angle_alpha   90.00
_cell.angle_beta   90.00
_cell.angle_gamma   90.00
#
_symmetry.space_group_name_H-M   'P 1'
#
loop_
_entity.id
_entity.type
_entity.pdbx_description
1 polymer ?
#
loop_
_entity_poly.entity_id
_entity_poly.type
_entity_poly.pdbx_seq_one_letter_code
_entity_poly.pdbx_strand_id
1 'polypeptide(L)'
;MAMSHMSLDERADFVEDIIHYDFTNRAILYEALRSAGALALTGRAHRSDGNKDLAQIGDAVLHLILVMDGYEAKASRGYINEVLSSMASNPHLAQIGSKAGLENLILINPSQASVSPGVMAQTVEAILGAVYLDSGKDVQAVRAVMATLNLGWPV
;
A
#
# COMPACT_ATOMS: atom_id res chain seq x y z
N MET A 1 17.57 -11.09 -15.35
CA MET A 1 17.02 -12.28 -14.68
C MET A 1 15.50 -12.22 -14.87
N ALA A 2 14.88 -13.25 -15.44
CA ALA A 2 13.44 -13.25 -15.68
C ALA A 2 12.69 -13.29 -14.34
N MET A 3 11.83 -12.30 -14.11
CA MET A 3 11.16 -12.02 -12.82
C MET A 3 10.04 -13.02 -12.45
N SER A 4 9.92 -14.14 -13.19
CA SER A 4 8.88 -15.16 -13.02
C SER A 4 9.14 -16.19 -11.90
N HIS A 5 10.25 -16.08 -11.18
CA HIS A 5 10.66 -17.06 -10.15
C HIS A 5 10.89 -16.46 -8.75
N MET A 6 10.54 -15.18 -8.54
CA MET A 6 10.74 -14.52 -7.25
C MET A 6 9.77 -15.08 -6.19
N SER A 7 10.35 -15.62 -5.12
CA SER A 7 9.66 -16.10 -3.92
C SER A 7 8.93 -14.97 -3.17
N LEU A 8 8.05 -15.32 -2.23
CA LEU A 8 7.36 -14.32 -1.41
C LEU A 8 8.33 -13.54 -0.51
N ASP A 9 9.39 -14.20 -0.04
CA ASP A 9 10.41 -13.58 0.80
C ASP A 9 11.24 -12.57 0.02
N GLU A 10 11.70 -12.92 -1.18
CA GLU A 10 12.43 -11.97 -2.03
C GLU A 10 11.55 -10.77 -2.40
N ARG A 11 10.25 -10.98 -2.68
CA ARG A 11 9.30 -9.88 -2.91
C ARG A 11 9.18 -8.98 -1.70
N ALA A 12 9.08 -9.59 -0.51
CA ALA A 12 9.00 -8.85 0.74
C ALA A 12 10.27 -8.01 0.97
N ASP A 13 11.46 -8.60 0.78
CA ASP A 13 12.74 -7.88 0.92
C ASP A 13 12.75 -6.62 0.03
N PHE A 14 12.36 -6.74 -1.25
CA PHE A 14 12.27 -5.57 -2.14
C PHE A 14 11.26 -4.52 -1.66
N VAL A 15 10.10 -4.93 -1.15
CA VAL A 15 9.12 -3.96 -0.64
C VAL A 15 9.66 -3.26 0.60
N GLU A 16 10.21 -3.99 1.55
CA GLU A 16 10.82 -3.45 2.78
C GLU A 16 11.92 -2.44 2.45
N ASP A 17 12.77 -2.75 1.46
CA ASP A 17 13.79 -1.84 0.94
C ASP A 17 13.19 -0.56 0.31
N ILE A 18 12.12 -0.69 -0.48
CA ILE A 18 11.44 0.44 -1.12
C ILE A 18 10.82 1.38 -0.07
N ILE A 19 10.14 0.81 0.92
CA ILE A 19 9.37 1.59 1.90
C ILE A 19 10.18 1.96 3.15
N HIS A 20 11.38 1.41 3.31
CA HIS A 20 12.25 1.53 4.48
C HIS A 20 11.55 1.12 5.79
N TYR A 21 10.88 -0.03 5.78
CA TYR A 21 10.20 -0.59 6.96
C TYR A 21 10.40 -2.11 7.01
N ASP A 22 10.95 -2.61 8.11
CA ASP A 22 11.14 -4.04 8.35
C ASP A 22 9.90 -4.63 9.06
N PHE A 23 9.19 -5.57 8.42
CA PHE A 23 8.03 -6.18 9.04
C PHE A 23 8.43 -7.20 10.11
N THR A 24 7.82 -7.10 11.28
CA THR A 24 7.95 -8.15 12.31
C THR A 24 7.19 -9.41 11.91
N ASN A 25 6.06 -9.25 11.21
CA ASN A 25 5.25 -10.35 10.69
C ASN A 25 5.04 -10.20 9.17
N ARG A 26 5.99 -10.68 8.36
CA ARG A 26 5.91 -10.65 6.89
C ARG A 26 4.67 -11.31 6.29
N ALA A 27 3.94 -12.14 7.03
CA ALA A 27 2.69 -12.72 6.55
C ALA A 27 1.64 -11.64 6.17
N ILE A 28 1.63 -10.51 6.89
CA ILE A 28 0.71 -9.41 6.58
C ILE A 28 1.13 -8.63 5.33
N LEU A 29 2.42 -8.55 5.05
CA LEU A 29 2.94 -7.99 3.81
C LEU A 29 2.60 -8.90 2.62
N TYR A 30 2.72 -10.23 2.76
CA TYR A 30 2.31 -11.15 1.69
C TYR A 30 0.82 -11.00 1.36
N GLU A 31 -0.03 -10.75 2.36
CA GLU A 31 -1.45 -10.45 2.16
C GLU A 31 -1.63 -9.14 1.39
N ALA A 32 -0.89 -8.09 1.75
CA ALA A 32 -0.95 -6.78 1.07
C ALA A 32 -0.57 -6.86 -0.43
N LEU A 33 0.36 -7.73 -0.79
CA LEU A 33 0.83 -7.92 -2.17
C LEU A 33 -0.09 -8.81 -3.02
N ARG A 34 -1.16 -9.36 -2.45
CA ARG A 34 -2.04 -10.33 -3.13
C ARG A 34 -3.32 -9.67 -3.63
N SER A 35 -3.46 -9.55 -4.95
CA SER A 35 -4.70 -9.02 -5.53
C SER A 35 -5.86 -10.04 -5.45
N ALA A 36 -7.09 -9.55 -5.62
CA ALA A 36 -8.28 -10.39 -5.67
C ALA A 36 -8.16 -11.47 -6.77
N GLY A 37 -8.46 -12.72 -6.42
CA GLY A 37 -8.40 -13.84 -7.36
C GLY A 37 -6.98 -14.35 -7.68
N ALA A 38 -5.93 -13.79 -7.10
CA ALA A 38 -4.63 -14.45 -7.07
C ALA A 38 -4.76 -15.81 -6.36
N LEU A 39 -4.25 -16.87 -6.99
CA LEU A 39 -4.29 -18.23 -6.44
C LEU A 39 -3.67 -18.23 -5.03
N ALA A 40 -4.36 -18.85 -4.08
CA ALA A 40 -3.87 -18.99 -2.71
C ALA A 40 -2.63 -19.90 -2.72
N LEU A 41 -1.44 -19.30 -2.69
CA LEU A 41 -0.17 -20.03 -2.62
C LEU A 41 0.01 -20.80 -1.30
N THR A 42 -0.81 -20.51 -0.29
CA THR A 42 -0.57 -20.98 1.09
C THR A 42 -1.57 -22.00 1.61
N GLY A 43 -2.55 -22.46 0.81
CA GLY A 43 -3.52 -23.49 1.24
C GLY A 43 -4.36 -23.12 2.48
N ARG A 44 -4.28 -21.88 2.96
CA ARG A 44 -5.03 -21.37 4.10
C ARG A 44 -6.35 -20.77 3.61
N ALA A 45 -7.40 -20.94 4.42
CA ALA A 45 -8.65 -20.23 4.24
C ALA A 45 -8.37 -18.73 4.35
N HIS A 46 -8.30 -18.07 3.21
CA HIS A 46 -7.99 -16.66 3.12
C HIS A 46 -9.07 -16.00 2.28
N ARG A 47 -9.44 -14.77 2.64
CA ARG A 47 -10.59 -14.09 2.03
C ARG A 47 -10.39 -13.99 0.51
N SER A 48 -11.48 -14.19 -0.22
CA SER A 48 -11.49 -14.31 -1.69
C SER A 48 -11.13 -13.00 -2.41
N ASP A 49 -11.19 -11.88 -1.68
CA ASP A 49 -11.03 -10.53 -2.18
C ASP A 49 -9.60 -9.98 -2.08
N GLY A 50 -8.63 -10.78 -1.62
CA GLY A 50 -7.21 -10.43 -1.67
C GLY A 50 -6.82 -9.42 -0.59
N ASN A 51 -6.14 -8.35 -0.99
CA ASN A 51 -5.60 -7.30 -0.13
C ASN A 51 -6.62 -6.21 0.27
N LYS A 52 -7.90 -6.34 -0.11
CA LYS A 52 -8.89 -5.26 0.04
C LYS A 52 -9.19 -4.85 1.48
N ASP A 53 -9.16 -5.79 2.43
CA ASP A 53 -9.36 -5.44 3.84
C ASP A 53 -8.21 -4.59 4.38
N LEU A 54 -6.97 -4.94 4.04
CA LEU A 54 -5.79 -4.14 4.38
C LEU A 54 -5.82 -2.80 3.66
N ALA A 55 -6.24 -2.76 2.39
CA ALA A 55 -6.41 -1.53 1.64
C ALA A 55 -7.42 -0.58 2.32
N GLN A 56 -8.55 -1.11 2.80
CA GLN A 56 -9.54 -0.32 3.51
C GLN A 56 -8.99 0.29 4.81
N ILE A 57 -8.14 -0.45 5.54
CA ILE A 57 -7.44 0.09 6.73
C ILE A 57 -6.44 1.16 6.32
N GLY A 58 -5.64 0.91 5.28
CA GLY A 58 -4.63 1.84 4.79
C GLY A 58 -5.20 3.15 4.28
N ASP A 59 -6.29 3.11 3.52
CA ASP A 59 -7.04 4.29 3.05
C ASP A 59 -7.48 5.18 4.23
N ALA A 60 -8.06 4.56 5.26
CA ALA A 60 -8.50 5.29 6.45
C ALA A 60 -7.33 5.96 7.21
N VAL A 61 -6.18 5.28 7.33
CA VAL A 61 -5.00 5.83 8.01
C VAL A 61 -4.30 6.90 7.17
N LEU A 62 -4.21 6.71 5.84
CA LEU A 62 -3.73 7.72 4.91
C LEU A 62 -4.54 9.02 5.04
N HIS A 63 -5.87 8.91 5.02
CA HIS A 63 -6.76 10.04 5.21
C HIS A 63 -6.55 10.74 6.56
N LEU A 64 -6.41 9.96 7.64
CA LEU A 64 -6.16 10.49 8.97
C LEU A 64 -4.86 11.32 9.01
N ILE A 65 -3.77 10.78 8.46
CA ILE A 65 -2.47 11.46 8.43
C ILE A 65 -2.55 12.77 7.65
N LEU A 66 -3.14 12.76 6.45
CA LEU A 66 -3.29 13.97 5.64
C LEU A 66 -4.17 15.03 6.32
N VAL A 67 -5.21 14.62 7.05
CA VAL A 67 -6.03 15.55 7.86
C VAL A 67 -5.24 16.15 9.00
N MET A 68 -4.43 15.34 9.71
CA MET A 68 -3.57 15.81 10.79
C MET A 68 -2.53 16.80 10.29
N ASP A 69 -1.84 16.49 9.19
CA ASP A 69 -0.82 17.35 8.60
C ASP A 69 -1.41 18.70 8.15
N GLY A 70 -2.57 18.66 7.49
CA GLY A 70 -3.29 19.87 7.09
C GLY A 70 -3.76 20.72 8.27
N TYR A 71 -4.20 20.08 9.36
CA TYR A 71 -4.55 20.77 10.60
C TYR A 71 -3.33 21.48 11.22
N GLU A 72 -2.19 20.78 11.32
CA GLU A 72 -0.93 21.34 11.81
C GLU A 72 -0.43 22.50 10.95
N ALA A 73 -0.61 22.39 9.62
CA ALA A 73 -0.32 23.44 8.65
C ALA A 73 -1.30 24.63 8.71
N LYS A 74 -2.34 24.58 9.57
CA LYS A 74 -3.41 25.58 9.68
C LYS A 74 -4.15 25.81 8.35
N ALA A 75 -4.24 24.79 7.52
CA ALA A 75 -4.99 24.83 6.28
C ALA A 75 -6.50 24.99 6.52
N SER A 76 -7.20 25.57 5.55
CA SER A 76 -8.66 25.57 5.57
C SER A 76 -9.22 24.15 5.37
N ARG A 77 -10.38 23.85 5.97
CA ARG A 77 -11.07 22.57 5.76
C ARG A 77 -11.32 22.27 4.27
N GLY A 78 -11.61 23.30 3.47
CA GLY A 78 -11.81 23.16 2.02
C GLY A 78 -10.54 22.66 1.32
N TYR A 79 -9.39 23.25 1.67
CA TYR A 79 -8.10 22.83 1.12
C TYR A 79 -7.68 21.44 1.59
N ILE A 80 -7.92 21.09 2.86
CA ILE A 80 -7.69 19.71 3.34
C ILE A 80 -8.49 18.69 2.52
N ASN A 81 -9.77 18.96 2.25
CA ASN A 81 -10.58 18.08 1.41
C ASN A 81 -10.08 17.98 -0.05
N GLU A 82 -9.52 19.06 -0.59
CA GLU A 82 -8.89 19.08 -1.92
C GLU A 82 -7.61 18.23 -1.95
N VAL A 83 -6.77 18.34 -0.91
CA VAL A 83 -5.58 17.50 -0.74
C VAL A 83 -5.97 16.03 -0.61
N LEU A 84 -6.97 15.70 0.21
CA LEU A 84 -7.48 14.32 0.32
C LEU A 84 -7.94 13.78 -1.04
N SER A 85 -8.77 14.55 -1.76
CA SER A 85 -9.33 14.12 -3.05
C SER A 85 -8.28 13.97 -4.16
N SER A 86 -7.10 14.58 -4.02
CA SER A 86 -6.00 14.47 -4.98
C SER A 86 -4.99 13.39 -4.57
N MET A 87 -4.46 13.46 -3.34
CA MET A 87 -3.38 12.60 -2.85
C MET A 87 -3.85 11.18 -2.56
N ALA A 88 -5.06 10.99 -2.03
CA ALA A 88 -5.63 9.66 -1.76
C ALA A 88 -6.50 9.13 -2.91
N SER A 89 -6.33 9.68 -4.12
CA SER A 89 -7.08 9.21 -5.28
C SER A 89 -6.44 7.97 -5.92
N ASN A 90 -7.25 7.03 -6.40
CA ASN A 90 -6.75 5.84 -7.10
C ASN A 90 -5.75 6.17 -8.23
N PRO A 91 -5.96 7.19 -9.09
CA PRO A 91 -4.97 7.54 -10.11
C PRO A 91 -3.63 7.97 -9.53
N HIS A 92 -3.63 8.75 -8.44
CA HIS A 92 -2.40 9.19 -7.79
C HIS A 92 -1.67 8.02 -7.13
N LEU A 93 -2.38 7.21 -6.34
CA LEU A 93 -1.83 6.03 -5.67
C LEU A 93 -1.28 5.01 -6.67
N ALA A 94 -1.98 4.79 -7.79
CA ALA A 94 -1.49 3.95 -8.87
C ALA A 94 -0.17 4.48 -9.46
N GLN A 95 -0.09 5.79 -9.69
CA GLN A 95 1.13 6.42 -10.20
C GLN A 95 2.30 6.29 -9.21
N ILE A 96 2.05 6.48 -7.92
CA ILE A 96 3.06 6.34 -6.87
C ILE A 96 3.58 4.90 -6.82
N GLY A 97 2.68 3.91 -6.77
CA GLY A 97 3.06 2.50 -6.71
C GLY A 97 3.85 2.05 -7.95
N SER A 98 3.45 2.49 -9.15
CA SER A 98 4.21 2.23 -10.38
C SER A 98 5.60 2.88 -10.37
N LYS A 99 5.72 4.13 -9.90
CA LYS A 99 7.02 4.82 -9.79
C LYS A 99 7.95 4.15 -8.78
N ALA A 100 7.39 3.60 -7.72
CA ALA A 100 8.13 2.84 -6.70
C ALA A 100 8.54 1.43 -7.20
N GLY A 101 8.08 0.99 -8.38
CA GLY A 101 8.45 -0.30 -8.94
C GLY A 101 7.68 -1.50 -8.36
N LEU A 102 6.56 -1.27 -7.67
CA LEU A 102 5.77 -2.32 -7.01
C LEU A 102 5.11 -3.30 -7.98
N GLU A 103 4.99 -2.94 -9.26
CA GLU A 103 4.23 -3.69 -10.26
C GLU A 103 4.69 -5.16 -10.37
N ASN A 104 6.01 -5.38 -10.32
CA ASN A 104 6.58 -6.72 -10.44
C ASN A 104 6.50 -7.53 -9.14
N LEU A 105 6.18 -6.88 -8.02
CA LEU A 105 6.12 -7.47 -6.68
C LEU A 105 4.71 -7.97 -6.33
N ILE A 106 3.68 -7.43 -6.99
CA ILE A 106 2.27 -7.80 -6.79
C ILE A 106 1.96 -9.17 -7.40
N LEU A 107 1.25 -9.99 -6.64
CA LEU A 107 0.69 -11.25 -7.09
C LEU A 107 -0.71 -11.01 -7.64
N ILE A 108 -0.87 -11.19 -8.95
CA ILE A 108 -2.15 -11.06 -9.64
C ILE A 108 -2.76 -12.41 -10.01
N ASN A 109 -4.04 -12.41 -10.34
CA ASN A 109 -4.70 -13.59 -10.90
C ASN A 109 -3.98 -14.01 -12.20
N PRO A 110 -3.64 -15.29 -12.43
CA PRO A 110 -2.97 -15.72 -13.66
C PRO A 110 -3.75 -15.44 -14.97
N SER A 111 -5.05 -15.17 -14.87
CA SER A 111 -5.86 -14.73 -16.01
C SER A 111 -5.66 -13.25 -16.38
N GLN A 112 -5.00 -12.46 -15.51
CA GLN A 112 -4.63 -11.07 -15.76
C GLN A 112 -3.24 -10.99 -16.38
N ALA A 113 -3.09 -10.20 -17.44
CA ALA A 113 -1.81 -10.02 -18.12
C ALA A 113 -0.87 -9.02 -17.41
N SER A 114 -1.43 -8.07 -16.65
CA SER A 114 -0.67 -7.02 -15.96
C SER A 114 -1.44 -6.48 -14.74
N VAL A 115 -0.74 -5.72 -13.90
CA VAL A 115 -1.36 -5.01 -12.77
C VAL A 115 -2.18 -3.84 -13.32
N SER A 116 -3.46 -3.78 -12.98
CA SER A 116 -4.30 -2.63 -13.34
C SER A 116 -4.04 -1.45 -12.39
N PRO A 117 -4.31 -0.19 -12.81
CA PRO A 117 -4.18 0.96 -11.91
C PRO A 117 -4.96 0.82 -10.60
N GLY A 118 -6.15 0.21 -10.64
CA GLY A 118 -6.94 -0.05 -9.44
C GLY A 118 -6.27 -1.04 -8.48
N VAL A 119 -5.67 -2.12 -9.00
CA VAL A 119 -4.92 -3.08 -8.18
C VAL A 119 -3.66 -2.43 -7.59
N MET A 120 -2.98 -1.59 -8.38
CA MET A 120 -1.81 -0.86 -7.89
C MET A 120 -2.18 0.07 -6.72
N ALA A 121 -3.22 0.89 -6.89
CA ALA A 121 -3.71 1.77 -5.82
C ALA A 121 -4.07 0.99 -4.55
N GLN A 122 -4.86 -0.08 -4.69
CA GLN A 122 -5.23 -0.95 -3.57
C GLN A 122 -4.02 -1.59 -2.90
N THR A 123 -2.97 -1.91 -3.66
CA THR A 123 -1.74 -2.47 -3.08
C THR A 123 -1.00 -1.42 -2.25
N VAL A 124 -0.88 -0.19 -2.73
CA VAL A 124 -0.27 0.90 -1.96
C VAL A 124 -1.02 1.11 -0.65
N GLU A 125 -2.35 1.20 -0.69
CA GLU A 125 -3.19 1.27 0.52
C GLU A 125 -2.96 0.05 1.42
N ALA A 126 -2.95 -1.16 0.86
CA ALA A 126 -2.77 -2.37 1.63
C ALA A 126 -1.41 -2.45 2.33
N ILE A 127 -0.35 -1.94 1.70
CA ILE A 127 0.98 -1.82 2.33
C ILE A 127 0.90 -0.85 3.52
N LEU A 128 0.26 0.32 3.37
CA LEU A 128 0.07 1.25 4.49
C LEU A 128 -0.75 0.61 5.63
N GLY A 129 -1.81 -0.14 5.28
CA GLY A 129 -2.61 -0.88 6.26
C GLY A 129 -1.82 -1.99 6.96
N ALA A 130 -0.96 -2.69 6.23
CA ALA A 130 -0.07 -3.72 6.77
C ALA A 130 0.95 -3.11 7.75
N VAL A 131 1.60 -2.00 7.38
CA VAL A 131 2.53 -1.26 8.25
C VAL A 131 1.81 -0.79 9.52
N TYR A 132 0.59 -0.24 9.38
CA TYR A 132 -0.20 0.18 10.52
C TYR A 132 -0.45 -0.97 11.51
N LEU A 133 -0.82 -2.15 11.01
CA LEU A 133 -1.11 -3.29 11.88
C LEU A 133 0.15 -3.92 12.48
N ASP A 134 1.22 -4.06 11.69
CA ASP A 134 2.50 -4.65 12.14
C ASP A 134 3.19 -3.78 13.20
N SER A 135 3.13 -2.46 13.05
CA SER A 135 3.69 -1.49 14.01
C SER A 135 2.89 -1.35 15.31
N GLY A 136 1.82 -2.12 15.50
CA GLY A 136 0.96 -2.01 16.67
C GLY A 136 0.03 -0.79 16.63
N LYS A 137 -0.41 -0.39 15.43
CA LYS A 137 -1.29 0.76 15.14
C LYS A 137 -0.59 2.11 15.31
N ASP A 138 0.69 2.19 14.96
CA ASP A 138 1.46 3.43 15.01
C ASP A 138 1.28 4.25 13.72
N VAL A 139 0.63 5.40 13.85
CA VAL A 139 0.44 6.36 12.76
C VAL A 139 1.77 6.96 12.29
N GLN A 140 2.78 7.09 13.16
CA GLN A 140 4.07 7.65 12.78
C GLN A 140 4.87 6.69 11.89
N ALA A 141 4.78 5.39 12.13
CA ALA A 141 5.38 4.37 11.26
C ALA A 141 4.80 4.45 9.84
N VAL A 142 3.47 4.60 9.72
CA VAL A 142 2.80 4.78 8.42
C VAL A 142 3.21 6.08 7.77
N ARG A 143 3.29 7.19 8.52
CA ARG A 143 3.75 8.49 8.01
C ARG A 143 5.19 8.42 7.47
N ALA A 144 6.07 7.68 8.13
CA ALA A 144 7.44 7.46 7.64
C ALA A 144 7.45 6.74 6.29
N VAL A 145 6.63 5.70 6.13
CA VAL A 145 6.46 4.99 4.85
C VAL A 145 5.80 5.88 3.78
N MET A 146 4.83 6.72 4.14
CA MET A 146 4.26 7.70 3.20
C MET A 146 5.33 8.66 2.69
N ALA A 147 6.27 9.08 3.53
CA ALA A 147 7.35 9.98 3.13
C ALA A 147 8.30 9.32 2.11
N THR A 148 8.64 8.03 2.27
CA THR A 148 9.49 7.30 1.30
C THR A 148 8.82 7.15 -0.07
N LEU A 149 7.49 7.05 -0.08
CA LEU A 149 6.66 7.01 -1.29
C LEU A 149 6.32 8.39 -1.88
N ASN A 150 6.77 9.50 -1.28
CA ASN A 150 6.38 10.86 -1.65
C ASN A 150 4.85 11.12 -1.59
N LEU A 151 4.17 10.51 -0.61
CA LEU A 151 2.72 10.60 -0.39
C LEU A 151 2.36 11.55 0.77
N GLY A 152 3.27 12.46 1.15
CA GLY A 152 3.06 13.40 2.25
C GLY A 152 2.19 14.61 1.89
N TRP A 153 1.86 15.42 2.90
CA TRP A 153 1.19 16.70 2.70
C TRP A 153 1.96 17.59 1.70
N PRO A 154 1.27 18.22 0.72
CA PRO A 154 1.94 19.09 -0.24
C PRO A 154 2.44 20.36 0.45
N VAL A 155 3.75 20.58 0.35
CA VAL A 155 4.46 21.79 0.82
C VAL A 155 4.65 22.81 -0.29
#